data_AF-A0A9N8JNZ3-F1
#
_entry.id   AF-A0A9N8JNZ3-F1
#
_cell.length_a   1.000
_cell.length_b   1.000
_cell.length_c   1.000
_cell.angle_alpha   90.00
_cell.angle_beta   90.00
_cell.angle_gamma   90.00
#
_symmetry.space_group_name_H-M   'P 1'
#
loop_
_entity.id
_entity.type
_entity.pdbx_description
1 polymer ?
#
loop_
_entity_poly.entity_id
_entity_poly.type
_entity_poly.pdbx_seq_one_letter_code
_entity_poly.pdbx_strand_id
1 'polypeptide(L)'
;MVTEAGLIGKIGLNSAGVGVCLNAIRAKGMDKSRMPCHLGLRAVLESTSCKEAVDTLQKYGIASSCHMLVADSSGSVGLEWSYKDLQILEMNDRKQVFHSNHYLVPHSGVSDTVWLEDSKFRIKRIQEICDELGHSPTMTEVQALFKDEKNYPYAICRAQEDGNHSGTLFNIVMDLKTRKASVILGRPTAPEGSYEIGF
;
A
#
# COMPACT_ATOMS: atom_id res chain seq x y z
N MET A 1 -1.85 -10.54 -9.19
CA MET A 1 -2.44 -10.10 -7.90
C MET A 1 -2.17 -11.15 -6.85
N VAL A 2 -1.90 -10.74 -5.60
CA VAL A 2 -1.90 -11.60 -4.41
C VAL A 2 -3.18 -11.32 -3.62
N THR A 3 -3.93 -12.35 -3.26
CA THR A 3 -5.25 -12.18 -2.61
C THR A 3 -5.50 -13.19 -1.49
N GLU A 4 -6.45 -12.88 -0.62
CA GLU A 4 -7.05 -13.88 0.26
C GLU A 4 -8.14 -14.63 -0.51
N ALA A 5 -8.27 -15.93 -0.27
CA ALA A 5 -9.24 -16.77 -0.98
C ALA A 5 -10.66 -16.20 -0.82
N GLY A 6 -11.33 -15.96 -1.94
CA GLY A 6 -12.68 -15.38 -1.99
C GLY A 6 -12.74 -13.88 -2.27
N LEU A 7 -11.63 -13.13 -2.18
CA LEU A 7 -11.59 -11.71 -2.54
C LEU A 7 -11.23 -11.51 -4.01
N ILE A 8 -12.06 -10.72 -4.71
CA ILE A 8 -11.94 -10.50 -6.16
C ILE A 8 -10.95 -9.40 -6.57
N GLY A 9 -10.42 -8.64 -5.61
CA GLY A 9 -9.51 -7.52 -5.82
C GLY A 9 -8.70 -7.25 -4.56
N LYS A 10 -7.38 -7.12 -4.69
CA LYS A 10 -6.44 -6.88 -3.59
C LYS A 10 -5.17 -6.19 -4.11
N ILE A 11 -3.98 -6.68 -3.77
CA ILE A 11 -2.69 -6.03 -4.09
C ILE A 11 -2.07 -6.67 -5.33
N GLY A 12 -1.57 -5.85 -6.26
CA GLY A 12 -0.84 -6.33 -7.43
C GLY A 12 -0.89 -5.36 -8.61
N LEU A 13 -0.60 -5.88 -9.80
CA LEU A 13 -0.58 -5.14 -11.07
C LEU A 13 -1.33 -5.85 -12.20
N ASN A 14 -1.58 -5.12 -13.29
CA ASN A 14 -2.20 -5.62 -14.52
C ASN A 14 -1.30 -5.47 -15.77
N SER A 15 -1.78 -5.97 -16.92
CA SER A 15 -1.06 -5.95 -18.20
C SER A 15 -0.90 -4.55 -18.82
N ALA A 16 -1.67 -3.57 -18.37
CA ALA A 16 -1.49 -2.17 -18.75
C ALA A 16 -0.36 -1.49 -17.94
N GLY A 17 0.20 -2.16 -16.94
CA GLY A 17 1.23 -1.60 -16.07
C GLY A 17 0.69 -0.74 -14.93
N VAL A 18 -0.60 -0.89 -14.58
CA VAL A 18 -1.20 -0.26 -13.40
C VAL A 18 -1.02 -1.16 -12.20
N GLY A 19 -0.48 -0.61 -11.11
CA GLY A 19 -0.27 -1.30 -9.83
C GLY A 19 -1.07 -0.66 -8.69
N VAL A 20 -1.44 -1.48 -7.71
CA VAL A 20 -2.12 -1.02 -6.48
C VAL A 20 -1.64 -1.75 -5.23
N CYS A 21 -1.42 -0.98 -4.17
CA CYS A 21 -1.23 -1.47 -2.80
C CYS A 21 -2.33 -0.92 -1.87
N LEU A 22 -2.59 -1.62 -0.76
CA LEU A 22 -3.61 -1.25 0.22
C LEU A 22 -2.99 -1.17 1.62
N ASN A 23 -3.31 -0.12 2.37
CA ASN A 23 -3.10 -0.05 3.80
C ASN A 23 -4.44 0.14 4.51
N ALA A 24 -4.67 -0.64 5.58
CA ALA A 24 -5.80 -0.39 6.46
C ALA A 24 -5.61 0.92 7.22
N ILE A 25 -6.72 1.63 7.46
CA ILE A 25 -6.83 2.73 8.43
C ILE A 25 -8.08 2.45 9.29
N ARG A 26 -8.05 2.74 10.59
CA ARG A 26 -9.19 2.52 11.49
C ARG A 26 -9.75 3.85 11.93
N ALA A 27 -10.78 4.29 11.20
CA ALA A 27 -11.60 5.43 11.57
C ALA A 27 -13.08 5.02 11.62
N LYS A 28 -13.87 5.71 12.44
CA LYS A 28 -15.30 5.41 12.59
C LYS A 28 -16.08 5.95 11.39
N GLY A 29 -16.92 5.09 10.81
CA GLY A 29 -17.93 5.44 9.81
C GLY A 29 -17.87 4.58 8.57
N MET A 30 -18.99 4.54 7.84
CA MET A 30 -19.12 3.82 6.58
C MET A 30 -20.24 4.47 5.76
N ASP A 31 -20.05 4.57 4.45
CA ASP A 31 -21.06 5.04 3.50
C ASP A 31 -21.45 3.92 2.53
N LYS A 32 -22.64 3.36 2.72
CA LYS A 32 -23.17 2.23 1.95
C LYS A 32 -23.48 2.55 0.49
N SER A 33 -23.46 3.82 0.11
CA SER A 33 -23.68 4.26 -1.27
C SER A 33 -22.39 4.28 -2.11
N ARG A 34 -21.24 4.17 -1.44
CA ARG A 34 -19.91 4.17 -2.06
C ARG A 34 -19.37 2.75 -2.24
N MET A 35 -18.27 2.65 -2.97
CA MET A 35 -17.68 1.37 -3.31
C MET A 35 -16.94 0.73 -2.11
N PRO A 36 -17.19 -0.55 -1.79
CA PRO A 36 -16.35 -1.32 -0.87
C PRO A 36 -14.88 -1.27 -1.30
N CYS A 37 -13.94 -1.16 -0.36
CA CYS A 37 -12.53 -0.95 -0.69
C CYS A 37 -11.94 -2.01 -1.64
N HIS A 38 -12.28 -3.29 -1.46
CA HIS A 38 -11.80 -4.36 -2.35
C HIS A 38 -12.42 -4.33 -3.75
N LEU A 39 -13.63 -3.77 -3.91
CA LEU A 39 -14.17 -3.46 -5.24
C LEU A 39 -13.44 -2.26 -5.86
N GLY A 40 -13.03 -1.27 -5.05
CA GLY A 40 -12.16 -0.19 -5.49
C GLY A 40 -10.81 -0.72 -6.00
N LEU A 41 -10.16 -1.61 -5.25
CA LEU A 41 -8.92 -2.26 -5.69
C LEU A 41 -9.12 -3.04 -7.00
N ARG A 42 -10.25 -3.74 -7.14
CA ARG A 42 -10.60 -4.42 -8.39
C ARG A 42 -10.75 -3.43 -9.55
N ALA A 43 -11.42 -2.30 -9.35
CA ALA A 43 -11.57 -1.26 -10.36
C ALA A 43 -10.20 -0.69 -10.80
N VAL A 44 -9.26 -0.49 -9.86
CA VAL A 44 -7.88 -0.09 -10.20
C VAL A 44 -7.19 -1.17 -11.05
N LEU A 45 -7.31 -2.44 -10.66
CA LEU A 45 -6.71 -3.56 -11.40
C LEU A 45 -7.33 -3.77 -12.80
N GLU A 46 -8.52 -3.23 -13.06
CA GLU A 46 -9.18 -3.25 -14.38
C GLU A 46 -8.92 -1.98 -15.21
N SER A 47 -8.23 -0.98 -14.65
CA SER A 47 -7.95 0.29 -15.32
C SER A 47 -6.72 0.21 -16.24
N THR A 48 -6.68 1.04 -17.28
CA THR A 48 -5.58 1.09 -18.26
C THR A 48 -4.52 2.13 -17.95
N SER A 49 -4.78 3.02 -16.98
CA SER A 49 -3.81 4.01 -16.47
C SER A 49 -4.07 4.36 -15.01
N CYS A 50 -3.06 4.91 -14.34
CA CYS A 50 -3.19 5.47 -13.00
C CYS A 50 -4.26 6.57 -12.96
N LYS A 51 -4.30 7.43 -13.99
CA LYS A 51 -5.32 8.48 -14.12
C LYS A 51 -6.74 7.91 -14.19
N GLU A 52 -7.00 6.93 -15.05
CA GLU A 52 -8.33 6.31 -15.18
C GLU A 52 -8.77 5.66 -13.87
N ALA A 53 -7.84 4.99 -13.18
CA ALA A 53 -8.09 4.39 -11.88
C ALA A 53 -8.52 5.45 -10.86
N VAL A 54 -7.76 6.56 -10.74
CA VAL A 54 -8.08 7.67 -9.83
C VAL A 54 -9.42 8.31 -10.16
N ASP A 55 -9.68 8.61 -11.44
CA ASP A 55 -10.94 9.20 -11.89
C ASP A 55 -12.14 8.30 -11.54
N THR A 56 -11.99 6.98 -11.70
CA THR A 56 -13.00 5.98 -11.33
C THR A 56 -13.25 5.96 -9.82
N LEU A 57 -12.19 5.93 -9.02
CA LEU A 57 -12.31 5.93 -7.56
C LEU A 57 -12.93 7.24 -7.04
N GLN A 58 -12.57 8.39 -7.61
CA GLN A 58 -13.15 9.69 -7.27
C GLN A 58 -14.64 9.77 -7.60
N LYS A 59 -15.04 9.21 -8.75
CA LYS A 59 -16.45 9.19 -9.18
C LYS A 59 -17.36 8.45 -8.20
N TYR A 60 -16.92 7.29 -7.71
CA TYR A 60 -17.77 6.42 -6.87
C TYR A 60 -17.48 6.54 -5.37
N GLY A 61 -16.30 7.02 -4.99
CA GLY A 61 -15.81 7.05 -3.62
C GLY A 61 -15.57 5.66 -3.02
N ILE A 62 -14.88 5.62 -1.87
CA ILE A 62 -14.69 4.41 -1.08
C ILE A 62 -15.54 4.48 0.19
N ALA A 63 -16.18 3.35 0.53
CA ALA A 63 -17.14 3.25 1.63
C ALA A 63 -16.50 3.23 3.03
N SER A 64 -15.19 2.99 3.13
CA SER A 64 -14.47 2.71 4.38
C SER A 64 -13.16 3.49 4.47
N SER A 65 -12.58 3.58 5.66
CA SER A 65 -11.24 4.14 5.84
C SER A 65 -10.14 3.20 5.31
N CYS A 66 -9.32 3.69 4.39
CA CYS A 66 -8.13 2.99 3.91
C CYS A 66 -7.22 3.94 3.15
N HIS A 67 -5.98 3.54 2.93
CA HIS A 67 -5.12 4.17 1.94
C HIS A 67 -4.88 3.22 0.77
N MET A 68 -5.00 3.73 -0.45
CA MET A 68 -4.65 3.01 -1.68
C MET A 68 -3.47 3.73 -2.35
N LEU A 69 -2.36 3.02 -2.57
CA LEU A 69 -1.26 3.52 -3.40
C LEU A 69 -1.50 3.03 -4.82
N VAL A 70 -1.72 3.94 -5.76
CA VAL A 70 -1.93 3.63 -7.18
C VAL A 70 -0.76 4.17 -7.98
N ALA A 71 -0.26 3.39 -8.95
CA ALA A 71 0.85 3.82 -9.78
C ALA A 71 0.79 3.21 -11.18
N ASP A 72 1.48 3.85 -12.12
CA ASP A 72 1.84 3.32 -13.44
C ASP A 72 3.24 3.80 -13.85
N SER A 73 3.61 3.67 -15.13
CA SER A 73 4.92 4.09 -15.63
C SER A 73 5.19 5.60 -15.55
N SER A 74 4.15 6.43 -15.37
CA SER A 74 4.23 7.89 -15.27
C SER A 74 4.45 8.40 -13.84
N GLY A 75 4.10 7.61 -12.82
CA GLY A 75 4.24 8.00 -11.43
C GLY A 75 3.31 7.25 -10.49
N SER A 76 3.25 7.73 -9.24
CA SER A 76 2.42 7.16 -8.18
C SER A 76 1.61 8.25 -7.47
N VAL A 77 0.50 7.85 -6.87
CA VAL A 77 -0.35 8.71 -6.04
C VAL A 77 -0.91 7.91 -4.87
N GLY A 78 -0.82 8.49 -3.67
CA GLY A 78 -1.49 7.95 -2.49
C GLY A 78 -2.90 8.51 -2.36
N LEU A 79 -3.88 7.66 -2.09
CA LEU A 79 -5.27 8.03 -1.92
C LEU A 79 -5.71 7.64 -0.51
N GLU A 80 -5.75 8.61 0.40
CA GLU A 80 -6.30 8.42 1.74
C GLU A 80 -7.81 8.61 1.70
N TRP A 81 -8.55 7.55 1.98
CA TRP A 81 -10.01 7.55 2.01
C TRP A 81 -10.51 7.57 3.44
N SER A 82 -11.50 8.42 3.70
CA SER A 82 -12.49 8.18 4.73
C SER A 82 -13.82 7.77 4.09
N TYR A 83 -14.82 7.45 4.91
CA TYR A 83 -16.17 7.23 4.41
C TYR A 83 -16.82 8.51 3.82
N LYS A 84 -16.24 9.70 4.07
CA LYS A 84 -16.78 11.00 3.64
C LYS A 84 -16.00 11.64 2.50
N ASP A 85 -14.69 11.55 2.51
CA ASP A 85 -13.80 12.33 1.66
C ASP A 85 -12.56 11.54 1.23
N LEU A 86 -11.84 12.14 0.29
CA LEU A 86 -10.55 11.71 -0.24
C LEU A 86 -9.53 12.79 0.07
N GLN A 87 -8.35 12.38 0.50
CA GLN A 87 -7.15 13.21 0.50
C GLN A 87 -6.11 12.60 -0.44
N ILE A 88 -5.50 13.43 -1.28
CA ILE A 88 -4.50 13.02 -2.26
C ILE A 88 -3.11 13.29 -1.68
N LEU A 89 -2.30 12.24 -1.64
CA LEU A 89 -0.90 12.30 -1.25
C LEU A 89 -0.03 12.28 -2.51
N GLU A 90 0.46 13.46 -2.86
CA GLU A 90 1.34 13.66 -4.01
C GLU A 90 2.75 13.11 -3.75
N MET A 91 3.45 12.78 -4.83
CA MET A 91 4.87 12.43 -4.77
C MET A 91 5.69 13.60 -4.19
N ASN A 92 6.65 13.28 -3.32
CA ASN A 92 7.67 14.23 -2.89
C ASN A 92 8.64 14.60 -4.05
N ASP A 93 9.58 15.51 -3.78
CA ASP A 93 10.59 15.95 -4.77
C ASP A 93 11.45 14.80 -5.31
N ARG A 94 11.61 13.71 -4.53
CA ARG A 94 12.31 12.48 -4.90
C ARG A 94 11.43 11.46 -5.64
N LYS A 95 10.20 11.83 -6.00
CA LYS A 95 9.22 10.97 -6.70
C LYS A 95 8.77 9.77 -5.87
N GLN A 96 8.60 9.96 -4.56
CA GLN A 96 8.19 8.92 -3.61
C GLN A 96 6.87 9.27 -2.93
N VAL A 97 6.08 8.25 -2.61
CA VAL A 97 4.92 8.32 -1.72
C VAL A 97 5.07 7.24 -0.66
N PHE A 98 4.80 7.57 0.60
CA PHE A 98 4.92 6.66 1.73
C PHE A 98 3.60 6.62 2.50
N HIS A 99 3.26 5.45 3.04
CA HIS A 99 2.11 5.32 3.91
C HIS A 99 2.28 4.17 4.91
N SER A 100 1.58 4.28 6.03
CA SER A 100 1.47 3.20 7.03
C SER A 100 -0.01 2.92 7.34
N ASN A 101 -0.46 2.97 8.59
CA ASN A 101 -1.80 2.58 9.05
C ASN A 101 -2.47 3.69 9.89
N HIS A 102 -2.18 4.94 9.60
CA HIS A 102 -2.89 6.11 10.15
C HIS A 102 -3.04 7.17 9.07
N TYR A 103 -3.99 8.09 9.25
CA TYR A 103 -4.13 9.25 8.39
C TYR A 103 -2.92 10.18 8.53
N LEU A 104 -2.31 10.54 7.40
CA LEU A 104 -1.19 11.47 7.34
C LEU A 104 -1.66 12.91 7.26
N VAL A 105 -2.85 13.14 6.69
CA VAL A 105 -3.48 14.45 6.65
C VAL A 105 -4.88 14.45 7.30
N PRO A 106 -5.39 15.63 7.70
CA PRO A 106 -6.70 15.71 8.32
C PRO A 106 -7.85 15.34 7.37
N HIS A 107 -8.83 14.60 7.90
CA HIS A 107 -10.11 14.32 7.23
C HIS A 107 -11.25 15.02 7.97
N SER A 108 -12.08 15.78 7.24
CA SER A 108 -13.05 16.67 7.89
C SER A 108 -14.17 15.89 8.58
N GLY A 109 -14.31 16.07 9.89
CA GLY A 109 -15.33 15.40 10.69
C GLY A 109 -15.14 13.88 10.78
N VAL A 110 -13.89 13.41 10.65
CA VAL A 110 -13.47 12.02 10.88
C VAL A 110 -12.25 12.03 11.79
N SER A 111 -12.23 11.13 12.78
CA SER A 111 -11.09 10.97 13.68
C SER A 111 -10.44 9.61 13.48
N ASP A 112 -9.13 9.63 13.28
CA ASP A 112 -8.33 8.41 13.32
C ASP A 112 -8.20 7.92 14.76
N THR A 113 -8.30 6.60 14.93
CA THR A 113 -8.03 5.96 16.22
C THR A 113 -6.54 5.72 16.45
N VAL A 114 -5.72 5.74 15.39
CA VAL A 114 -4.29 5.40 15.41
C VAL A 114 -4.07 4.08 16.15
N TRP A 115 -4.86 3.06 15.81
CA TRP A 115 -4.90 1.81 16.60
C TRP A 115 -3.58 1.03 16.63
N LEU A 116 -2.63 1.39 15.76
CA LEU A 116 -1.27 0.87 15.74
C LEU A 116 -0.31 2.02 16.03
N GLU A 117 0.16 2.14 17.28
CA GLU A 117 1.12 3.18 17.66
C GLU A 117 2.42 3.10 16.85
N ASP A 118 2.86 1.89 16.51
CA ASP A 118 4.03 1.63 15.66
C ASP A 118 3.89 2.17 14.23
N SER A 119 2.67 2.53 13.80
CA SER A 119 2.43 3.08 12.48
C SER A 119 3.21 4.37 12.24
N LYS A 120 3.27 5.25 13.25
CA LYS A 120 4.03 6.51 13.19
C LYS A 120 5.54 6.24 13.11
N PHE A 121 6.01 5.24 13.84
CA PHE A 121 7.41 4.81 13.78
C PHE A 121 7.75 4.29 12.38
N ARG A 122 6.94 3.36 11.84
CA ARG A 122 7.23 2.71 10.55
C ARG A 122 7.26 3.68 9.38
N ILE A 123 6.36 4.67 9.33
CA ILE A 123 6.39 5.65 8.23
C ILE A 123 7.64 6.53 8.28
N LYS A 124 8.04 6.97 9.48
CA LYS A 124 9.30 7.70 9.63
C LYS A 124 10.49 6.81 9.26
N ARG A 125 10.48 5.56 9.70
CA ARG A 125 11.55 4.60 9.45
C ARG A 125 11.73 4.29 7.96
N ILE A 126 10.66 4.05 7.21
CA ILE A 126 10.76 3.77 5.76
C ILE A 126 11.28 5.00 5.01
N GLN A 127 10.91 6.22 5.43
CA GLN A 127 11.47 7.45 4.86
C GLN A 127 12.97 7.55 5.12
N GLU A 128 13.42 7.35 6.37
CA GLU A 128 14.85 7.37 6.73
C GLU A 128 15.68 6.39 5.89
N ILE A 129 15.25 5.14 5.73
CA ILE A 129 16.02 4.15 4.96
C ILE A 129 15.93 4.37 3.44
N CYS A 130 14.84 4.96 2.95
CA CYS A 130 14.76 5.39 1.55
C CYS A 130 15.63 6.60 1.27
N ASP A 131 15.96 7.41 2.28
CA ASP A 131 16.83 8.56 2.08
C ASP A 131 18.26 8.17 1.74
N GLU A 132 18.69 7.00 2.21
CA GLU A 132 19.98 6.37 1.94
C GLU A 132 20.06 5.75 0.52
N LEU A 133 18.93 5.57 -0.17
CA LEU A 133 18.92 5.07 -1.54
C LEU A 133 19.37 6.13 -2.55
N GLY A 134 19.98 5.67 -3.64
CA GLY A 134 20.23 6.50 -4.83
C GLY A 134 18.93 6.96 -5.50
N HIS A 135 19.05 7.82 -6.53
CA HIS A 135 17.90 8.36 -7.27
C HIS A 135 17.17 7.33 -8.14
N SER A 136 17.83 6.23 -8.47
CA SER A 136 17.32 5.16 -9.35
C SER A 136 17.60 3.80 -8.71
N PRO A 137 16.92 3.44 -7.61
CA PRO A 137 17.16 2.18 -6.94
C PRO A 137 16.71 1.02 -7.83
N THR A 138 17.46 -0.07 -7.77
CA THR A 138 17.12 -1.35 -8.39
C THR A 138 15.97 -2.03 -7.63
N MET A 139 15.29 -2.95 -8.30
CA MET A 139 14.28 -3.81 -7.67
C MET A 139 14.82 -4.51 -6.41
N THR A 140 16.06 -5.00 -6.46
CA THR A 140 16.70 -5.67 -5.32
C THR A 140 16.93 -4.73 -4.14
N GLU A 141 17.35 -3.49 -4.39
CA GLU A 141 17.53 -2.49 -3.33
C GLU A 141 16.19 -2.12 -2.69
N VAL A 142 15.14 -1.90 -3.49
CA VAL A 142 13.78 -1.65 -2.97
C VAL A 142 13.27 -2.85 -2.17
N GLN A 143 13.49 -4.06 -2.66
CA GLN A 143 13.10 -5.31 -2.00
C GLN A 143 13.79 -5.48 -0.64
N ALA A 144 15.05 -5.04 -0.51
CA ALA A 144 15.82 -5.13 0.72
C ALA A 144 15.29 -4.22 1.84
N LEU A 145 14.68 -3.07 1.51
CA LEU A 145 14.10 -2.15 2.50
C LEU A 145 13.09 -2.83 3.44
N PHE A 146 12.33 -3.80 2.90
CA PHE A 146 11.29 -4.51 3.64
C PHE A 146 11.83 -5.59 4.60
N LYS A 147 13.16 -5.74 4.71
CA LYS A 147 13.82 -6.56 5.73
C LYS A 147 14.15 -5.79 7.01
N ASP A 148 13.80 -4.50 7.11
CA ASP A 148 14.06 -3.71 8.32
C ASP A 148 13.29 -4.24 9.53
N GLU A 149 14.04 -4.63 10.57
CA GLU A 149 13.55 -5.15 11.85
C GLU A 149 13.69 -4.13 12.99
N LYS A 150 13.93 -2.85 12.69
CA LYS A 150 14.02 -1.82 13.74
C LYS A 150 12.65 -1.65 14.39
N ASN A 151 12.60 -1.61 15.73
CA ASN A 151 11.37 -1.66 16.54
C ASN A 151 10.66 -3.03 16.55
N TYR A 152 11.40 -4.13 16.43
CA TYR A 152 10.91 -5.51 16.62
C TYR A 152 10.10 -5.67 17.93
N PRO A 153 8.97 -6.40 17.95
CA PRO A 153 8.34 -7.14 16.85
C PRO A 153 7.45 -6.28 15.93
N TYR A 154 7.35 -4.97 16.19
CA TYR A 154 6.48 -4.00 15.51
C TYR A 154 7.17 -3.26 14.34
N ALA A 155 8.24 -3.85 13.80
CA ALA A 155 9.04 -3.29 12.71
C ALA A 155 8.30 -3.28 11.37
N ILE A 156 8.94 -2.74 10.32
CA ILE A 156 8.47 -2.85 8.93
C ILE A 156 8.36 -4.35 8.55
N CYS A 157 9.38 -5.14 8.86
CA CYS A 157 9.35 -6.60 8.78
C CYS A 157 8.75 -7.20 10.06
N ARG A 158 7.44 -7.01 10.24
CA ARG A 158 6.71 -7.33 11.47
C ARG A 158 6.75 -8.83 11.81
N ALA A 159 6.87 -9.16 13.09
CA ALA A 159 6.86 -10.53 13.61
C ALA A 159 5.68 -10.76 14.56
N GLN A 160 5.04 -11.92 14.48
CA GLN A 160 3.99 -12.33 15.41
C GLN A 160 4.60 -13.02 16.64
N GLU A 161 5.31 -12.24 17.45
CA GLU A 161 6.06 -12.70 18.62
C GLU A 161 5.94 -11.68 19.76
N ASP A 162 6.38 -12.03 20.97
CA ASP A 162 6.45 -11.13 22.13
C ASP A 162 5.14 -10.38 22.45
N GLY A 163 4.00 -11.07 22.30
CA GLY A 163 2.67 -10.50 22.53
C GLY A 163 2.10 -9.70 21.35
N ASN A 164 2.84 -9.53 20.26
CA ASN A 164 2.29 -9.01 19.01
C ASN A 164 1.52 -10.12 18.28
N HIS A 165 0.25 -9.87 17.97
CA HIS A 165 -0.65 -10.83 17.33
C HIS A 165 -0.74 -10.67 15.80
N SER A 166 0.20 -9.96 15.18
CA SER A 166 0.23 -9.75 13.73
C SER A 166 1.65 -9.83 13.18
N GLY A 167 1.82 -10.30 11.94
CA GLY A 167 3.11 -10.41 11.27
C GLY A 167 3.03 -10.02 9.80
N THR A 168 4.18 -9.81 9.17
CA THR A 168 4.27 -9.65 7.72
C THR A 168 4.03 -11.01 7.06
N LEU A 169 2.92 -11.13 6.32
CA LEU A 169 2.50 -12.38 5.67
C LEU A 169 3.02 -12.53 4.24
N PHE A 170 3.30 -11.42 3.57
CA PHE A 170 3.96 -11.39 2.29
C PHE A 170 4.54 -10.00 2.03
N ASN A 171 5.42 -9.89 1.06
CA ASN A 171 5.87 -8.65 0.46
C ASN A 171 5.74 -8.72 -1.06
N ILE A 172 5.50 -7.57 -1.70
CA ILE A 172 5.48 -7.44 -3.15
C ILE A 172 6.21 -6.16 -3.55
N VAL A 173 7.06 -6.26 -4.57
CA VAL A 173 7.67 -5.11 -5.26
C VAL A 173 7.32 -5.22 -6.74
N MET A 174 6.88 -4.13 -7.34
CA MET A 174 6.37 -4.10 -8.72
C MET A 174 7.21 -3.17 -9.59
N ASP A 175 7.77 -3.69 -10.67
CA ASP A 175 8.32 -2.90 -11.77
C ASP A 175 7.21 -2.70 -12.81
N LEU A 176 6.58 -1.54 -12.75
CA LEU A 176 5.44 -1.19 -13.61
C LEU A 176 5.85 -0.87 -15.05
N LYS A 177 7.14 -0.59 -15.31
CA LYS A 177 7.65 -0.38 -16.68
C LYS A 177 7.83 -1.71 -17.41
N THR A 178 8.37 -2.71 -16.71
CA THR A 178 8.53 -4.06 -17.26
C THR A 178 7.32 -4.96 -17.01
N ARG A 179 6.32 -4.47 -16.27
CA ARG A 179 5.07 -5.17 -15.90
C ARG A 179 5.35 -6.48 -15.17
N LYS A 180 6.32 -6.45 -14.26
CA LYS A 180 6.72 -7.58 -13.44
C LYS A 180 6.58 -7.25 -11.96
N ALA A 181 6.37 -8.27 -11.15
CA ALA A 181 6.38 -8.15 -9.70
C ALA A 181 7.04 -9.35 -9.06
N SER A 182 7.89 -9.08 -8.07
CA SER A 182 8.45 -10.09 -7.19
C SER A 182 7.59 -10.17 -5.94
N VAL A 183 7.25 -11.39 -5.52
CA VAL A 183 6.44 -11.66 -4.33
C VAL A 183 7.21 -12.60 -3.41
N ILE A 184 7.40 -12.17 -2.17
CA ILE A 184 7.92 -13.00 -1.09
C ILE A 184 6.75 -13.40 -0.20
N LEU A 185 6.50 -14.71 -0.05
CA LEU A 185 5.56 -15.23 0.93
C LEU A 185 6.25 -15.35 2.30
N GLY A 186 5.55 -15.00 3.37
CA GLY A 186 6.11 -14.92 4.72
C GLY A 186 6.86 -13.61 4.98
N ARG A 187 7.68 -13.62 6.03
CA ARG A 187 8.49 -12.46 6.41
C ARG A 187 9.67 -12.31 5.42
N PRO A 188 9.99 -11.10 4.92
CA PRO A 188 11.17 -10.90 4.08
C PRO A 188 12.52 -11.37 4.66
N THR A 189 12.64 -11.46 5.98
CA THR A 189 13.82 -12.01 6.68
C THR A 189 13.79 -13.53 6.84
N ALA A 190 12.62 -14.17 6.74
CA ALA A 190 12.44 -15.61 6.74
C ALA A 190 11.37 -16.03 5.69
N PRO A 191 11.71 -15.97 4.39
CA PRO A 191 10.77 -16.30 3.32
C PRO A 191 10.29 -17.75 3.36
N GLU A 192 8.99 -17.94 3.18
CA GLU A 192 8.36 -19.26 2.98
C GLU A 192 8.31 -19.64 1.49
N GLY A 193 8.35 -18.64 0.60
CA GLY A 193 8.35 -18.82 -0.85
C GLY A 193 8.67 -17.53 -1.59
N SER A 194 9.13 -17.65 -2.83
CA SER A 194 9.38 -16.52 -3.73
C SER A 194 8.77 -16.79 -5.09
N TYR A 195 8.07 -15.80 -5.64
CA TYR A 195 7.32 -15.92 -6.88
C TYR A 195 7.52 -14.68 -7.74
N GLU A 196 7.46 -14.87 -9.06
CA GLU A 196 7.45 -13.78 -10.03
C GLU A 196 6.10 -13.76 -10.74
N ILE A 197 5.54 -12.58 -10.91
CA ILE A 197 4.33 -12.32 -11.68
C ILE A 197 4.72 -11.42 -12.84
N GLY A 198 4.27 -11.72 -14.06
CA GLY A 198 4.53 -10.87 -15.22
C GLY A 198 3.55 -11.10 -16.36
N PHE A 199 3.58 -10.17 -17.31
CA PHE A 199 2.81 -10.21 -18.56
C PHE A 199 3.74 -10.17 -19.77
#